data_AF-A0A9X1MAS5-F1
#
_entry.id   AF-A0A9X1MAS5-F1
#
_cell.length_a   1.000
_cell.length_b   1.000
_cell.length_c   1.000
_cell.angle_alpha   90.00
_cell.angle_beta   90.00
_cell.angle_gamma   90.00
#
_symmetry.space_group_name_H-M   'P 1'
#
loop_
_entity.id
_entity.type
_entity.pdbx_description
1 polymer ?
#
loop_
_entity_poly.entity_id
_entity_poly.type
_entity_poly.pdbx_seq_one_letter_code
_entity_poly.pdbx_strand_id
1 'polypeptide(L)'
;MTDLLVFGFLGGMGLFLLVCGVMVHLKRWLLLLNINVLFPGQPALANTWLGLAFCLIGLGGLVGMDRLPDPVPGLMGLIMFPAMFAGIVGMFWYPVFLRPRWMRRDAELQARGEDLFAKRFLQGQVQRPSDRQQP
;
A
#
# COMPACT_ATOMS: atom_id res chain seq x y z
N MET A 1 -7.87 -26.48 -18.71
CA MET A 1 -8.71 -25.26 -18.67
C MET A 1 -8.75 -24.65 -17.27
N THR A 2 -8.82 -25.46 -16.23
CA THR A 2 -8.75 -25.05 -14.82
C THR A 2 -7.52 -24.22 -14.49
N ASP A 3 -6.33 -24.59 -14.94
CA ASP A 3 -5.09 -23.87 -14.59
C ASP A 3 -5.05 -22.45 -15.17
N LEU A 4 -5.54 -22.29 -16.40
CA LEU A 4 -5.59 -21.00 -17.09
C LEU A 4 -6.58 -20.04 -16.41
N LEU A 5 -7.69 -20.56 -15.90
CA LEU A 5 -8.66 -19.82 -15.08
C LEU A 5 -8.05 -19.41 -13.73
N VAL A 6 -7.35 -20.33 -13.07
CA VAL A 6 -6.70 -20.05 -11.77
C VAL A 6 -5.61 -19.00 -11.92
N PHE A 7 -4.68 -19.15 -12.88
CA PHE A 7 -3.60 -18.18 -13.08
C PHE A 7 -4.09 -16.85 -13.66
N GLY A 8 -5.14 -16.88 -14.49
CA GLY A 8 -5.82 -15.67 -14.96
C GLY A 8 -6.47 -14.90 -13.81
N PHE A 9 -7.18 -15.60 -12.92
CA PHE A 9 -7.78 -14.98 -11.73
C PHE A 9 -6.73 -14.46 -10.75
N LEU A 10 -5.69 -15.26 -10.47
CA LEU A 10 -4.61 -14.90 -9.55
C LEU A 10 -3.81 -13.70 -10.07
N GLY A 11 -3.49 -13.69 -11.37
CA GLY A 11 -2.82 -12.57 -12.04
C GLY A 11 -3.68 -11.30 -12.08
N GLY A 12 -4.98 -11.44 -12.34
CA GLY A 12 -5.94 -10.33 -12.32
C GLY A 12 -6.10 -9.72 -10.92
N MET A 13 -6.24 -10.57 -9.90
CA MET A 13 -6.27 -10.14 -8.50
C MET A 13 -4.96 -9.48 -8.08
N GLY A 14 -3.81 -10.04 -8.49
CA GLY A 14 -2.50 -9.44 -8.28
C GLY A 14 -2.37 -8.05 -8.89
N LEU A 15 -2.84 -7.88 -10.13
CA LEU A 15 -2.81 -6.60 -10.83
C LEU A 15 -3.69 -5.57 -10.12
N PHE A 16 -4.88 -5.98 -9.69
CA PHE A 16 -5.78 -5.12 -8.91
C PHE A 16 -5.13 -4.65 -7.60
N LEU A 17 -4.51 -5.56 -6.85
CA LEU A 17 -3.78 -5.24 -5.60
C LEU A 17 -2.60 -4.30 -5.85
N LEU A 18 -1.85 -4.55 -6.93
CA LEU A 18 -0.72 -3.72 -7.34
C LEU A 18 -1.19 -2.29 -7.67
N VAL A 19 -2.22 -2.15 -8.51
CA VAL A 19 -2.80 -0.85 -8.88
C VAL A 19 -3.31 -0.12 -7.65
N CYS A 20 -4.05 -0.80 -6.77
CA CYS A 20 -4.52 -0.22 -5.51
C CYS A 20 -3.36 0.33 -4.68
N GLY A 21 -2.34 -0.48 -4.43
CA GLY A 21 -1.18 -0.05 -3.65
C GLY A 21 -0.41 1.10 -4.30
N VAL A 22 -0.22 1.08 -5.63
CA VAL A 22 0.44 2.17 -6.37
C VAL A 22 -0.35 3.47 -6.27
N MET A 23 -1.69 3.40 -6.35
CA MET A 23 -2.56 4.56 -6.19
C MET A 23 -2.50 5.16 -4.78
N VAL A 24 -2.24 4.34 -3.75
CA VAL A 24 -1.94 4.82 -2.38
C VAL A 24 -0.57 5.52 -2.34
N HIS A 25 0.45 4.95 -2.98
CA HIS A 25 1.77 5.61 -3.10
C HIS A 25 1.69 6.97 -3.78
N LEU A 26 0.84 7.11 -4.80
CA LEU A 26 0.61 8.35 -5.55
C LEU A 26 -0.34 9.35 -4.87
N LYS A 27 -0.80 9.08 -3.64
CA LYS A 27 -1.71 9.95 -2.87
C LYS A 27 -3.09 10.14 -3.53
N ARG A 28 -3.46 9.30 -4.51
CA ARG A 28 -4.73 9.45 -5.26
C ARG A 28 -5.89 8.79 -4.53
N TRP A 29 -5.66 7.62 -3.93
CA TRP A 29 -6.69 6.82 -3.25
C TRP A 29 -6.38 6.67 -1.75
N LEU A 30 -6.40 7.80 -1.04
CA LEU A 30 -6.13 7.82 0.41
C LEU A 30 -7.18 7.07 1.24
N LEU A 31 -8.38 6.84 0.69
CA LEU A 31 -9.46 6.12 1.36
C LEU A 31 -9.07 4.67 1.69
N LEU A 32 -8.16 4.07 0.91
CA LEU A 32 -7.60 2.75 1.18
C LEU A 32 -6.74 2.68 2.45
N LEU A 33 -6.24 3.82 2.96
CA LEU A 33 -5.54 3.83 4.25
C LEU A 33 -6.47 3.52 5.43
N ASN A 34 -7.79 3.61 5.26
CA ASN A 34 -8.73 3.23 6.31
C ASN A 34 -8.63 1.73 6.66
N ILE A 35 -8.15 0.91 5.71
CA ILE A 35 -7.86 -0.52 5.94
C ILE A 35 -6.71 -0.71 6.94
N ASN A 36 -5.85 0.30 7.14
CA ASN A 36 -4.78 0.25 8.14
C ASN A 36 -5.32 0.28 9.58
N VAL A 37 -6.62 0.55 9.81
CA VAL A 37 -7.23 0.38 11.14
C VAL A 37 -7.34 -1.09 11.52
N LEU A 38 -7.43 -1.99 10.54
CA LEU A 38 -7.64 -3.42 10.76
C LEU A 38 -6.34 -4.16 11.15
N PHE A 39 -5.18 -3.64 10.78
CA PHE A 39 -3.89 -4.29 11.03
C PHE A 39 -2.88 -3.31 11.63
N PRO A 40 -1.98 -3.76 12.53
CA PRO A 40 -0.96 -2.90 13.13
C PRO A 40 0.10 -2.40 12.12
N GLY A 41 0.19 -3.03 10.95
CA GLY A 41 1.07 -2.62 9.86
C GLY A 41 0.44 -1.59 8.91
N GLN A 42 0.95 -1.54 7.67
CA GLN A 42 0.40 -0.67 6.62
C GLN A 42 -0.08 -1.56 5.45
N PRO A 43 -1.17 -2.32 5.63
CA PRO A 43 -1.69 -3.23 4.61
C PRO A 43 -1.97 -2.52 3.27
N ALA A 44 -2.38 -1.25 3.31
CA ALA A 44 -2.60 -0.45 2.11
C ALA A 44 -1.33 -0.28 1.25
N LEU A 45 -0.15 -0.24 1.86
CA LEU A 45 1.14 -0.19 1.14
C LEU A 45 1.65 -1.59 0.82
N ALA A 46 1.47 -2.54 1.74
CA ALA A 46 1.88 -3.93 1.59
C ALA A 46 1.24 -4.63 0.37
N ASN A 47 0.02 -4.22 0.02
CA ASN A 47 -0.68 -4.69 -1.19
C ASN A 47 0.08 -4.44 -2.49
N THR A 48 1.00 -3.46 -2.56
CA THR A 48 1.86 -3.30 -3.75
C THR A 48 2.76 -4.50 -3.96
N TRP A 49 3.47 -4.92 -2.92
CA TRP A 49 4.43 -6.02 -2.95
C TRP A 49 3.72 -7.37 -3.09
N LEU A 50 2.59 -7.52 -2.41
CA LEU A 50 1.74 -8.71 -2.53
C LEU A 50 1.13 -8.83 -3.94
N GLY A 51 0.64 -7.71 -4.48
CA GLY A 51 0.11 -7.64 -5.85
C GLY A 51 1.18 -7.94 -6.90
N LEU A 52 2.40 -7.42 -6.70
CA LEU A 52 3.54 -7.72 -7.57
C LEU A 52 3.87 -9.22 -7.55
N ALA A 53 3.92 -9.84 -6.37
CA ALA A 53 4.16 -11.27 -6.24
C ALA A 53 3.08 -12.10 -6.94
N PHE A 54 1.80 -11.77 -6.76
CA PHE A 54 0.70 -12.46 -7.43
C PHE A 54 0.67 -12.24 -8.95
N CYS A 55 1.06 -11.05 -9.43
CA CYS A 55 1.26 -10.82 -10.86
C CYS A 55 2.35 -11.74 -11.43
N LEU A 56 3.49 -11.88 -10.74
CA LEU A 56 4.59 -12.72 -11.19
C LEU A 56 4.19 -14.21 -11.20
N ILE A 57 3.43 -14.67 -10.20
CA ILE A 57 2.89 -16.05 -10.16
C ILE A 57 1.90 -16.28 -11.30
N GLY A 58 0.95 -15.35 -11.49
CA GLY A 58 -0.04 -15.45 -12.56
C GLY A 58 0.61 -15.43 -13.95
N LEU A 59 1.63 -14.59 -14.15
CA LEU A 59 2.35 -14.49 -15.41
C LEU A 59 3.18 -15.75 -15.69
N GLY A 60 3.89 -16.29 -14.69
CA GLY A 60 4.63 -17.55 -14.81
C GLY A 60 3.72 -18.74 -15.14
N GLY A 61 2.53 -18.80 -14.54
CA GLY A 61 1.53 -19.84 -14.82
C GLY A 61 0.81 -19.69 -16.17
N LEU A 62 0.57 -18.45 -16.64
CA LEU A 62 -0.07 -18.17 -17.94
C LEU A 62 0.87 -18.37 -19.13
N VAL A 63 2.13 -17.94 -19.01
CA VAL A 63 3.13 -18.05 -20.09
C VAL A 63 3.67 -19.48 -20.18
N GLY A 64 3.72 -20.19 -19.04
CA GLY A 64 4.35 -21.48 -18.89
C GLY A 64 5.87 -21.31 -18.78
N MET A 65 6.41 -21.61 -17.61
CA MET A 65 7.85 -21.44 -17.29
C MET A 65 8.76 -22.15 -18.31
N ASP A 66 8.29 -23.21 -18.96
CA ASP A 66 9.02 -23.98 -19.97
C ASP A 66 9.21 -23.25 -21.31
N ARG A 67 8.44 -22.17 -21.56
CA ARG A 67 8.57 -21.33 -22.77
C ARG A 67 9.49 -20.14 -22.60
N LEU A 68 9.89 -19.85 -21.36
CA LEU A 68 10.77 -18.74 -21.07
C LEU A 68 12.23 -19.20 -21.12
N PRO A 69 13.15 -18.37 -21.67
CA PRO A 69 14.56 -18.70 -21.63
C PRO A 69 15.03 -18.85 -20.17
N ASP A 70 15.89 -19.85 -19.93
CA ASP A 70 16.35 -20.31 -18.61
C ASP A 70 16.68 -19.25 -17.53
N PRO A 71 17.24 -18.05 -17.85
CA PRO A 71 17.48 -17.04 -16.80
C PRO A 71 16.21 -16.37 -16.26
N VAL A 72 15.11 -16.36 -17.01
CA VAL A 72 13.90 -15.59 -16.66
C VAL A 72 13.13 -16.20 -15.49
N PRO A 73 12.91 -17.53 -15.43
CA PRO A 73 12.34 -18.19 -14.24
C PRO A 73 13.11 -17.88 -12.95
N GLY A 74 14.45 -17.89 -13.02
CA GLY A 74 15.32 -17.59 -11.87
C GLY A 74 15.20 -16.14 -11.40
N LEU A 75 15.18 -15.18 -12.34
CA LEU A 75 14.97 -13.76 -12.05
C LEU A 75 13.57 -13.47 -11.47
N MET A 76 12.54 -14.11 -12.03
CA MET A 76 11.17 -14.04 -11.53
C MET A 76 11.10 -14.52 -10.08
N GLY A 77 11.70 -15.68 -9.77
CA GLY A 77 11.78 -16.20 -8.40
C GLY A 77 12.53 -15.27 -7.45
N LEU A 78 13.64 -14.70 -7.91
CA LEU A 78 14.47 -13.75 -7.13
C LEU A 78 13.71 -12.46 -6.76
N ILE A 79 12.80 -12.00 -7.61
CA ILE A 79 11.98 -10.80 -7.35
C ILE A 79 10.71 -11.16 -6.58
N MET A 80 10.09 -12.30 -6.91
CA MET A 80 8.85 -12.76 -6.31
C MET A 80 9.03 -13.03 -4.81
N PHE A 81 10.12 -13.70 -4.41
CA PHE A 81 10.30 -14.12 -3.02
C PHE A 81 10.42 -12.92 -2.06
N PRO A 82 11.26 -11.90 -2.34
CA PRO A 82 11.33 -10.69 -1.53
C PRO A 82 10.04 -9.87 -1.59
N ALA A 83 9.37 -9.79 -2.75
CA ALA A 83 8.10 -9.07 -2.87
C ALA A 83 6.99 -9.72 -2.04
N MET A 84 6.91 -11.05 -2.07
CA MET A 84 5.94 -11.79 -1.26
C MET A 84 6.24 -11.63 0.24
N PHE A 85 7.51 -11.73 0.63
CA PHE A 85 7.94 -11.51 2.01
C PHE A 85 7.63 -10.09 2.48
N ALA A 86 7.96 -9.08 1.68
CA ALA A 86 7.66 -7.68 1.97
C ALA A 86 6.15 -7.39 2.04
N GLY A 87 5.33 -8.07 1.22
CA GLY A 87 3.88 -7.99 1.27
C GLY A 87 3.29 -8.58 2.55
N ILE A 88 3.73 -9.78 2.94
CA ILE A 88 3.25 -10.45 4.16
C ILE A 88 3.72 -9.71 5.40
N VAL A 89 5.03 -9.44 5.50
CA VAL A 89 5.58 -8.70 6.65
C VAL A 89 4.98 -7.31 6.71
N GLY A 90 4.81 -6.63 5.58
CA GLY A 90 4.23 -5.29 5.50
C GLY A 90 2.80 -5.17 6.04
N MET A 91 2.02 -6.25 6.03
CA MET A 91 0.69 -6.28 6.67
C MET A 91 0.77 -6.16 8.19
N PHE A 92 1.80 -6.73 8.81
CA PHE A 92 1.99 -6.71 10.27
C PHE A 92 2.92 -5.58 10.73
N TRP A 93 3.95 -5.29 9.94
CA TRP A 93 4.95 -4.30 10.22
C TRP A 93 5.55 -3.76 8.92
N TYR A 94 5.24 -2.50 8.62
CA TYR A 94 5.75 -1.84 7.41
C TYR A 94 6.92 -0.91 7.76
N PRO A 95 8.14 -1.19 7.26
CA PRO A 95 9.31 -0.44 7.67
C PRO A 95 9.31 0.98 7.09
N VAL A 96 9.88 1.92 7.85
CA VAL A 96 9.86 3.35 7.54
C VAL A 96 10.59 3.70 6.24
N PHE A 97 11.61 2.92 5.84
CA PHE A 97 12.35 3.15 4.60
C PHE A 97 11.52 2.88 3.33
N LEU A 98 10.60 1.91 3.39
CA LEU A 98 9.68 1.56 2.30
C LEU A 98 8.46 2.48 2.23
N ARG A 99 8.27 3.33 3.25
CA ARG A 99 7.15 4.26 3.34
C ARG A 99 7.32 5.42 2.34
N PRO A 100 6.26 5.78 1.60
CA PRO A 100 6.34 6.88 0.63
C PRO A 100 6.72 8.20 1.32
N ARG A 101 7.44 9.06 0.58
CA ARG A 101 8.00 10.33 1.10
C ARG A 101 6.94 11.25 1.70
N TRP A 102 5.72 11.26 1.13
CA TRP A 102 4.62 12.08 1.63
C TRP A 102 4.16 11.65 3.04
N MET A 103 4.06 10.35 3.29
CA MET A 103 3.58 9.83 4.58
C MET A 103 4.63 9.99 5.69
N ARG A 104 5.92 9.99 5.33
CA ARG A 104 6.99 10.37 6.27
C ARG A 104 6.90 11.84 6.67
N ARG A 105 6.68 12.74 5.70
CA ARG A 105 6.48 14.17 5.97
C ARG A 105 5.26 14.43 6.84
N ASP A 106 4.14 13.76 6.57
CA ASP A 106 2.92 13.91 7.38
C ASP A 106 3.17 13.43 8.83
N ALA A 107 3.86 12.30 9.03
CA ALA A 107 4.25 11.83 10.36
C ALA A 107 5.20 12.79 11.09
N GLU A 108 6.14 13.41 10.38
CA GLU A 108 7.03 14.44 10.93
C GLU A 108 6.27 15.72 11.32
N LEU A 109 5.31 16.16 10.51
CA LEU A 109 4.43 17.30 10.81
C LEU A 109 3.56 17.04 12.04
N GLN A 110 3.05 15.82 12.16
CA GLN A 110 2.27 15.38 13.31
C GLN A 110 3.12 15.31 14.58
N ALA A 111 4.34 14.80 14.49
CA ALA A 111 5.29 14.78 15.61
C ALA A 111 5.71 16.19 16.06
N ARG A 112 5.75 17.16 15.15
CA ARG A 112 6.01 18.58 15.44
C ARG A 112 4.78 19.32 15.98
N GLY A 113 3.60 18.71 15.96
CA GLY A 113 2.34 19.36 16.32
C GLY A 113 1.90 20.46 15.33
N GLU A 114 2.56 20.57 14.18
CA GLU A 114 2.24 21.56 13.13
C GLU A 114 1.19 21.06 12.14
N ASP A 115 0.61 19.91 12.43
CA ASP A 115 -0.29 19.20 11.55
C ASP A 115 -1.44 20.12 11.11
N LEU A 116 -1.80 20.06 9.82
CA LEU A 116 -2.87 20.88 9.26
C LEU A 116 -4.19 20.68 10.03
N PHE A 117 -4.37 19.49 10.61
CA PHE A 117 -5.48 19.18 11.50
C PHE A 117 -5.39 19.89 12.85
N ALA A 118 -4.22 19.91 13.50
CA ALA A 118 -3.99 20.64 14.76
C ALA A 118 -4.17 22.15 14.56
N LYS A 119 -3.65 22.70 13.46
CA LYS A 119 -3.87 24.11 13.10
C LYS A 119 -5.35 24.43 12.84
N ARG A 120 -6.11 23.55 12.17
CA ARG A 120 -7.56 23.70 11.96
C ARG A 120 -8.38 23.52 13.24
N PHE A 121 -8.00 22.60 14.13
CA PHE A 121 -8.64 22.41 15.43
C PHE A 121 -8.43 23.61 16.34
N LEU A 122 -7.20 24.12 16.40
CA LEU A 122 -6.86 25.34 17.13
C LEU A 122 -7.55 26.56 16.53
N GLN A 123 -7.55 26.75 15.21
CA GLN A 123 -8.30 27.84 14.56
C GLN A 123 -9.82 27.73 14.81
N GLY A 124 -10.39 26.52 14.76
CA GLY A 124 -11.80 26.28 15.07
C GLY A 124 -12.16 26.55 16.54
N GLN A 125 -11.25 26.33 17.49
CA GLN A 125 -11.41 26.74 18.89
C GLN A 125 -11.22 28.25 19.09
N VAL A 126 -10.27 28.86 18.38
CA VAL A 126 -10.04 30.33 18.41
C VAL A 126 -11.21 31.11 17.81
N GLN A 127 -12.04 30.50 16.95
CA GLN A 127 -13.28 31.10 16.47
C GLN A 127 -14.45 31.04 17.48
N ARG A 128 -14.34 30.26 18.56
CA ARG A 128 -15.37 30.15 19.63
C ARG A 128 -14.87 30.57 21.02
N PRO A 129 -14.44 31.84 21.20
CA PRO A 129 -14.52 32.42 22.53
C PRO A 129 -14.95 33.91 22.50
N SER A 130 -16.16 34.25 22.05
CA SER A 130 -16.76 35.56 22.40
C SER A 130 -18.28 35.73 22.20
N ASP A 131 -18.97 34.94 21.35
CA ASP A 131 -20.41 35.19 21.07
C ASP A 131 -21.38 34.73 22.18
N ARG A 132 -20.90 34.50 23.40
CA ARG A 132 -21.71 34.13 24.57
C ARG A 132 -21.49 35.02 25.79
N GLN A 133 -21.03 36.24 25.59
CA GLN A 133 -21.12 37.25 26.64
C GLN A 133 -21.48 38.59 26.02
N GLN A 134 -22.77 38.94 26.06
CA GLN A 134 -23.22 40.25 26.49
C GLN A 134 -24.71 40.19 26.88
N PRO A 135 -25.11 41.03 27.85
CA PRO A 135 -26.23 40.83 28.77
C PRO A 135 -27.63 40.98 28.17
#